data_AF-A0A7C6DXF2-F1
#
_entry.id   AF-A0A7C6DXF2-F1
#
_cell.length_a   1.000
_cell.length_b   1.000
_cell.length_c   1.000
_cell.angle_alpha   90.00
_cell.angle_beta   90.00
_cell.angle_gamma   90.00
#
_symmetry.space_group_name_H-M   'P 1'
#
loop_
_entity.id
_entity.type
_entity.pdbx_description
1 polymer ?
#
loop_
_entity_poly.entity_id
_entity_poly.type
_entity_poly.pdbx_seq_one_letter_code
_entity_poly.pdbx_strand_id
1 'polypeptide(L)'
;MSFSSKTCFSSKGNPLMSYYAHSEAAHAAAKTASHQPGVILVPYSCMVCGYWHLAPKDAKPANPTCTLCLDSGGHSKIAFQSREEALSVAENGFWSTGVLLSVYRCPHGLGWHLTSKEVRNHSKKRKKRR
;
A
#
# COMPACT_ATOMS: atom_id res chain seq x y z
N MET A 1 12.69 -19.54 5.51
CA MET A 1 12.33 -19.55 6.95
C MET A 1 11.24 -18.53 7.19
N SER A 2 10.30 -18.79 8.09
CA SER A 2 9.21 -17.85 8.41
C SER A 2 9.14 -17.60 9.90
N PHE A 3 8.73 -16.38 10.29
CA PHE A 3 8.61 -16.01 11.70
C PHE A 3 7.37 -15.15 11.95
N SER A 4 6.82 -15.26 13.15
CA SER A 4 5.68 -14.44 13.59
C SER A 4 6.11 -12.98 13.72
N SER A 5 5.43 -12.08 13.02
CA SER A 5 5.65 -10.65 13.16
C SER A 5 5.28 -10.18 14.56
N LYS A 6 6.14 -9.39 15.19
CA LYS A 6 5.83 -8.71 16.47
C LYS A 6 5.10 -7.38 16.26
N THR A 7 5.05 -6.90 15.03
CA THR A 7 4.56 -5.56 14.67
C THR A 7 3.35 -5.60 13.75
N CYS A 8 3.16 -6.67 12.98
CA CYS A 8 2.08 -6.78 12.01
C CYS A 8 1.07 -7.83 12.49
N PHE A 9 -0.18 -7.41 12.61
CA PHE A 9 -1.28 -8.25 13.08
C PHE A 9 -2.41 -8.30 12.05
N SER A 10 -3.07 -9.44 11.95
CA SER A 10 -4.32 -9.62 11.20
C SER A 10 -5.46 -8.84 11.86
N SER A 11 -6.55 -8.62 11.15
CA SER A 11 -7.79 -8.03 11.70
C SER A 11 -8.35 -8.79 12.90
N LYS A 12 -8.02 -10.07 13.04
CA LYS A 12 -8.37 -10.92 14.20
C LYS A 12 -7.37 -10.85 15.36
N GLY A 13 -6.38 -9.97 15.30
CA GLY A 13 -5.34 -9.81 16.33
C GLY A 13 -4.21 -10.85 16.28
N ASN A 14 -4.24 -11.80 15.33
CA ASN A 14 -3.18 -12.79 15.19
C ASN A 14 -1.93 -12.21 14.52
N PRO A 15 -0.71 -12.49 15.00
CA PRO A 15 0.51 -12.03 14.37
C PRO A 15 0.65 -12.59 12.95
N LEU A 16 0.97 -11.72 11.99
CA LEU A 16 1.17 -12.10 10.59
C LEU A 16 2.49 -12.87 10.43
N MET A 17 2.48 -13.86 9.54
CA MET A 17 3.69 -14.57 9.13
C MET A 17 4.59 -13.67 8.27
N SER A 18 5.85 -13.54 8.65
CA SER A 18 6.87 -12.73 7.98
C SER A 18 7.90 -13.60 7.29
N TYR A 19 8.36 -13.15 6.13
CA TYR A 19 9.41 -13.78 5.33
C TYR A 19 10.46 -12.74 4.95
N TYR A 20 11.72 -13.17 4.86
CA TYR A 20 12.82 -12.28 4.52
C TYR A 20 12.88 -11.98 3.01
N ALA A 21 12.49 -12.94 2.19
CA ALA A 21 12.54 -12.82 0.74
C ALA A 21 11.19 -13.10 0.08
N HIS A 22 10.97 -12.44 -1.06
CA HIS A 22 9.80 -12.68 -1.91
C HIS A 22 9.67 -14.15 -2.33
N SER A 23 10.78 -14.80 -2.67
CA SER A 23 10.80 -16.21 -3.09
C SER A 23 10.29 -17.15 -1.99
N GLU A 24 10.63 -16.89 -0.74
CA GLU A 24 10.16 -17.67 0.41
C GLU A 24 8.66 -17.48 0.64
N ALA A 25 8.19 -16.22 0.58
CA ALA A 25 6.78 -15.91 0.69
C ALA A 25 5.97 -16.56 -0.46
N ALA A 26 6.47 -16.47 -1.70
CA ALA A 26 5.83 -17.10 -2.86
C ALA A 26 5.75 -18.62 -2.72
N HIS A 27 6.83 -19.26 -2.25
CA HIS A 27 6.83 -20.69 -2.00
C HIS A 27 5.83 -21.10 -0.90
N ALA A 28 5.72 -20.30 0.17
CA ALA A 28 4.75 -20.54 1.23
C ALA A 28 3.31 -20.31 0.78
N ALA A 29 3.05 -19.33 -0.08
CA ALA A 29 1.77 -19.10 -0.72
C ALA A 29 1.35 -20.32 -1.57
N ALA A 30 2.27 -20.82 -2.40
CA ALA A 30 2.04 -22.01 -3.22
C ALA A 30 1.73 -23.25 -2.38
N LYS A 31 2.50 -23.50 -1.31
CA LYS A 31 2.23 -24.58 -0.35
C LYS A 31 0.84 -24.45 0.27
N THR A 32 0.45 -23.26 0.67
CA THR A 32 -0.85 -23.03 1.32
C THR A 32 -2.00 -23.30 0.35
N ALA A 33 -1.86 -22.88 -0.91
CA ALA A 33 -2.84 -23.16 -1.96
C ALA A 33 -2.98 -24.67 -2.24
N SER A 34 -1.90 -25.46 -2.13
CA SER A 34 -1.96 -26.92 -2.24
C SER A 34 -2.70 -27.59 -1.08
N HIS A 35 -2.60 -27.04 0.13
CA HIS A 35 -3.28 -27.60 1.31
C HIS A 35 -4.72 -27.08 1.49
N GLN A 36 -5.03 -25.89 1.00
CA GLN A 36 -6.33 -25.24 1.11
C GLN A 36 -6.83 -24.84 -0.29
N PRO A 37 -7.42 -25.78 -1.03
CA PRO A 37 -7.96 -25.50 -2.35
C PRO A 37 -9.05 -24.41 -2.25
N GLY A 38 -8.84 -23.30 -2.98
CA GLY A 38 -9.72 -22.12 -2.97
C GLY A 38 -9.13 -20.89 -2.24
N VAL A 39 -8.04 -21.04 -1.48
CA VAL A 39 -7.36 -19.92 -0.83
C VAL A 39 -6.15 -19.49 -1.66
N ILE A 40 -6.29 -18.39 -2.42
CA ILE A 40 -5.17 -17.81 -3.16
C ILE A 40 -4.51 -16.75 -2.29
N LEU A 41 -3.30 -17.05 -1.79
CA LEU A 41 -2.46 -16.08 -1.09
C LEU A 41 -1.43 -15.48 -2.05
N VAL A 42 -1.18 -14.18 -1.91
CA VAL A 42 -0.21 -13.42 -2.70
C VAL A 42 0.80 -12.77 -1.75
N PRO A 43 2.11 -12.89 -2.04
CA PRO A 43 3.14 -12.17 -1.32
C PRO A 43 3.03 -10.65 -1.50
N TYR A 44 3.21 -9.89 -0.42
CA TYR A 44 3.38 -8.44 -0.48
C TYR A 44 4.48 -7.97 0.48
N SER A 45 5.17 -6.90 0.13
CA SER A 45 6.18 -6.29 1.00
C SER A 45 5.50 -5.35 2.00
N CYS A 46 5.76 -5.57 3.29
CA CYS A 46 5.22 -4.74 4.36
C CYS A 46 6.18 -3.59 4.68
N MET A 47 5.71 -2.36 4.55
CA MET A 47 6.52 -1.18 4.91
C MET A 47 6.59 -0.94 6.43
N VAL A 48 5.71 -1.55 7.24
CA VAL A 48 5.73 -1.38 8.70
C VAL A 48 6.90 -2.14 9.33
N CYS A 49 7.11 -3.39 8.91
CA CYS A 49 8.16 -4.24 9.44
C CYS A 49 9.32 -4.48 8.47
N GLY A 50 9.18 -4.12 7.20
CA GLY A 50 10.17 -4.36 6.15
C GLY A 50 10.21 -5.79 5.61
N TYR A 51 9.33 -6.68 6.08
CA TYR A 51 9.30 -8.09 5.69
C TYR A 51 8.16 -8.40 4.70
N TRP A 52 8.25 -9.55 4.06
CA TRP A 52 7.20 -10.06 3.18
C TRP A 52 6.11 -10.76 3.99
N HIS A 53 4.86 -10.52 3.63
CA HIS A 53 3.67 -11.14 4.22
C HIS A 53 2.81 -11.78 3.12
N LEU A 54 1.84 -12.59 3.54
CA LEU A 54 0.85 -13.18 2.66
C LEU A 54 -0.51 -12.52 2.90
N ALA A 55 -1.17 -12.10 1.83
CA ALA A 55 -2.55 -11.64 1.85
C ALA A 55 -3.38 -12.46 0.86
N PRO A 56 -4.66 -12.71 1.13
CA PRO A 56 -5.56 -13.22 0.09
C PRO A 56 -5.48 -12.35 -1.17
N LYS A 57 -5.59 -12.94 -2.36
CA LYS A 57 -5.56 -12.21 -3.63
C LYS A 57 -6.62 -11.10 -3.68
N ASP A 58 -7.75 -11.33 -3.04
CA ASP A 58 -8.86 -10.37 -2.95
C ASP A 58 -8.70 -9.38 -1.77
N ALA A 59 -7.72 -9.61 -0.89
CA ALA A 59 -7.43 -8.69 0.19
C ALA A 59 -6.52 -7.57 -0.32
N LYS A 60 -7.01 -6.34 -0.21
CA LYS A 60 -6.19 -5.15 -0.45
C LYS A 60 -4.97 -5.21 0.48
N PRO A 61 -3.72 -5.11 -0.04
CA PRO A 61 -2.56 -4.98 0.82
C PRO A 61 -2.78 -3.77 1.72
N ALA A 62 -2.44 -3.92 3.01
CA ALA A 62 -2.44 -2.82 3.95
C ALA A 62 -1.32 -1.86 3.54
N ASN A 63 -1.62 -1.01 2.56
CA ASN A 63 -0.68 -0.01 2.09
C ASN A 63 -0.37 0.91 3.27
N PRO A 64 0.90 1.20 3.52
CA PRO A 64 1.25 2.03 4.65
C PRO A 64 0.62 3.41 4.49
N THR A 65 0.16 3.94 5.60
CA THR A 65 -0.40 5.28 5.66
C THR A 65 0.72 6.27 5.99
N CYS A 66 0.76 7.36 5.26
CA CYS A 66 1.61 8.50 5.54
C CYS A 66 0.98 9.30 6.69
N THR A 67 1.61 9.24 7.85
CA THR A 67 1.17 9.97 9.06
C THR A 67 1.30 11.49 8.92
N LEU A 68 2.14 11.96 7.99
CA LEU A 68 2.36 13.39 7.72
C LEU A 68 1.36 13.99 6.72
N CYS A 69 0.82 13.17 5.82
CA CYS A 69 -0.15 13.62 4.82
C CYS A 69 -1.53 13.13 5.21
N LEU A 70 -2.38 14.04 5.68
CA LEU A 70 -3.77 13.76 6.01
C LEU A 70 -4.69 14.12 4.85
N ASP A 71 -5.81 13.41 4.73
CA ASP A 71 -6.91 13.79 3.86
C ASP A 71 -7.79 14.87 4.50
N SER A 72 -8.79 15.36 3.75
CA SER A 72 -9.75 16.38 4.16
C SER A 72 -10.53 15.99 5.42
N GLY A 73 -10.66 14.69 5.68
CA GLY A 73 -11.27 14.14 6.90
C GLY A 73 -10.31 13.87 8.05
N GLY A 74 -9.04 14.29 7.96
CA GLY A 74 -8.03 14.06 9.00
C GLY A 74 -7.41 12.66 9.02
N HIS A 75 -7.79 11.78 8.09
CA HIS A 75 -7.24 10.42 7.99
C HIS A 75 -5.89 10.40 7.26
N SER A 76 -4.94 9.61 7.73
CA SER A 76 -3.65 9.44 7.07
C SER A 76 -3.79 8.85 5.67
N LYS A 77 -3.14 9.48 4.68
CA LYS A 77 -3.21 9.08 3.28
C LYS A 77 -2.42 7.82 3.03
N ILE A 78 -2.95 6.95 2.20
CA ILE A 78 -2.21 5.78 1.71
C ILE A 78 -0.98 6.23 0.91
N ALA A 79 0.16 5.60 1.19
CA ALA A 79 1.43 5.81 0.51
C ALA A 79 1.79 4.56 -0.30
N PHE A 80 1.82 4.69 -1.62
CA PHE A 80 2.22 3.65 -2.56
C PHE A 80 3.73 3.71 -2.81
N GLN A 81 4.38 2.56 -2.99
CA GLN A 81 5.83 2.49 -3.25
C GLN A 81 6.15 3.01 -4.65
N SER A 82 5.30 2.63 -5.61
CA SER A 82 5.51 2.88 -7.03
C SER A 82 4.42 3.78 -7.60
N ARG A 83 4.79 4.58 -8.61
CA ARG A 83 3.83 5.40 -9.34
C ARG A 83 2.83 4.54 -10.10
N GLU A 84 3.29 3.42 -10.69
CA GLU A 84 2.42 2.50 -11.43
C GLU A 84 1.35 1.90 -10.51
N GLU A 85 1.73 1.48 -9.31
CA GLU A 85 0.80 0.94 -8.31
C GLU A 85 -0.27 1.95 -7.93
N ALA A 86 0.13 3.19 -7.66
CA ALA A 86 -0.80 4.28 -7.37
C ALA A 86 -1.74 4.54 -8.57
N LEU A 87 -1.22 4.52 -9.80
CA LEU A 87 -2.02 4.71 -11.01
C LEU A 87 -3.04 3.60 -11.19
N SER A 88 -2.64 2.33 -11.07
CA SER A 88 -3.58 1.20 -11.19
C SER A 88 -4.70 1.28 -10.15
N VAL A 89 -4.39 1.72 -8.92
CA VAL A 89 -5.42 1.93 -7.89
C VAL A 89 -6.30 3.13 -8.19
N ALA A 90 -5.76 4.20 -8.75
CA ALA A 90 -6.54 5.35 -9.20
C ALA A 90 -7.53 4.98 -10.31
N GLU A 91 -7.06 4.23 -11.31
CA GLU A 91 -7.87 3.74 -12.42
C GLU A 91 -8.95 2.77 -11.95
N ASN A 92 -8.60 1.79 -11.12
CA ASN A 92 -9.57 0.84 -10.58
C ASN A 92 -10.60 1.52 -9.66
N GLY A 93 -10.18 2.55 -8.91
CA GLY A 93 -11.06 3.40 -8.12
C GLY A 93 -12.02 4.22 -8.97
N PHE A 94 -11.56 4.74 -10.11
CA PHE A 94 -12.40 5.45 -11.08
C PHE A 94 -13.50 4.54 -11.64
N TRP A 95 -13.17 3.31 -12.05
CA TRP A 95 -14.16 2.35 -12.52
C TRP A 95 -15.21 1.98 -11.45
N SER A 96 -14.81 1.95 -10.17
CA SER A 96 -15.70 1.56 -9.07
C SER A 96 -16.58 2.70 -8.55
N THR A 97 -16.09 3.95 -8.57
CA THR A 97 -16.74 5.09 -7.89
C THR A 97 -17.04 6.26 -8.82
N GLY A 98 -16.52 6.26 -10.04
CA GLY A 98 -16.60 7.38 -11.00
C GLY A 98 -15.72 8.58 -10.64
N VAL A 99 -14.95 8.52 -9.55
CA VAL A 99 -14.11 9.64 -9.09
C VAL A 99 -12.71 9.53 -9.67
N LEU A 100 -12.29 10.56 -10.43
CA LEU A 100 -10.96 10.61 -11.02
C LEU A 100 -9.93 10.98 -9.93
N LEU A 101 -9.04 10.04 -9.60
CA LEU A 101 -7.98 10.26 -8.62
C LEU A 101 -6.67 10.59 -9.33
N SER A 102 -6.02 11.67 -8.92
CA SER A 102 -4.68 12.06 -9.36
C SER A 102 -3.60 11.49 -8.46
N VAL A 103 -2.52 11.00 -9.09
CA VAL A 103 -1.32 10.46 -8.42
C VAL A 103 -0.27 11.56 -8.28
N TYR A 104 0.24 11.78 -7.07
CA TYR A 104 1.35 12.72 -6.82
C TYR A 104 2.39 12.16 -5.85
N ARG A 105 3.63 12.63 -5.98
CA ARG A 105 4.71 12.24 -5.08
C ARG A 105 4.54 12.93 -3.73
N CYS A 106 4.72 12.16 -2.65
CA CYS A 106 4.71 12.68 -1.29
C CYS A 106 5.78 13.78 -1.14
N PRO A 107 5.44 14.98 -0.62
CA PRO A 107 6.40 16.05 -0.39
C PRO A 107 7.44 15.69 0.70
N HIS A 108 7.11 14.73 1.57
CA HIS A 108 8.02 14.21 2.60
C HIS A 108 8.84 13.00 2.13
N GLY A 109 8.68 12.57 0.87
CA GLY A 109 9.44 11.44 0.32
C GLY A 109 8.94 10.05 0.72
N LEU A 110 7.76 9.96 1.35
CA LEU A 110 7.19 8.69 1.85
C LEU A 110 6.46 7.85 0.79
N GLY A 111 6.64 8.14 -0.50
CA GLY A 111 6.02 7.40 -1.61
C GLY A 111 5.07 8.25 -2.47
N TRP A 112 4.03 7.61 -3.00
CA TRP A 112 3.02 8.22 -3.88
C TRP A 112 1.66 8.24 -3.22
N HIS A 113 0.89 9.31 -3.45
CA HIS A 113 -0.43 9.51 -2.86
C HIS A 113 -1.49 9.71 -3.93
N LEU A 114 -2.73 9.41 -3.53
CA LEU A 114 -3.92 9.68 -4.32
C LEU A 114 -4.65 10.92 -3.80
N THR A 115 -5.22 11.69 -4.71
CA THR A 115 -6.11 12.80 -4.36
C THR A 115 -7.20 12.96 -5.42
N SER A 116 -8.42 13.24 -4.97
CA SER A 116 -9.55 13.59 -5.84
C SER A 116 -9.51 15.07 -6.28
N LYS A 117 -8.71 15.90 -5.61
CA LYS A 117 -8.51 17.29 -6.04
C LYS A 117 -7.51 17.30 -7.18
N GLU A 118 -7.83 18.00 -8.27
CA GLU A 118 -6.86 18.30 -9.31
C GLU A 118 -5.54 18.75 -8.65
N VAL A 119 -4.43 18.10 -9.00
CA VAL A 119 -3.11 18.50 -8.51
C VAL A 119 -2.82 19.84 -9.17
N ARG A 120 -3.20 20.93 -8.50
CA ARG A 120 -2.67 22.26 -8.81
C ARG A 120 -1.19 22.16 -8.50
N ASN A 121 -0.38 21.95 -9.54
CA ASN A 121 1.06 22.07 -9.48
C ASN A 121 1.38 23.46 -8.91
N HIS A 122 1.57 23.54 -7.60
CA HIS A 122 2.24 24.67 -6.98
C HIS A 122 3.73 24.52 -7.26
N SER A 123 4.08 24.58 -8.55
CA SER A 123 5.40 25.03 -8.98
C SER A 123 5.63 26.36 -8.27
N LYS A 124 6.59 26.33 -7.35
CA LYS A 124 6.97 27.40 -6.44
C LYS A 124 6.99 28.75 -7.16
N LYS A 125 5.94 29.56 -7.05
CA LYS A 125 6.05 31.01 -7.27
C LYS A 125 6.78 31.57 -6.05
N ARG A 126 8.12 31.50 -6.07
CA ARG A 126 8.94 32.44 -5.31
C ARG A 126 8.62 33.84 -5.84
N LYS A 127 7.60 34.47 -5.26
CA LYS A 127 7.41 35.93 -5.32
C LYS A 127 8.64 36.53 -4.63
N LYS A 128 9.65 36.90 -5.42
CA LYS A 128 10.64 37.88 -4.98
C LYS A 128 9.92 39.22 -4.97
N ARG A 129 9.51 39.66 -3.79
CA ARG A 129 9.02 41.03 -3.54
C ARG A 129 10.25 41.92 -3.37
N ARG A 130 10.12 43.12 -3.94
CA ARG A 130 11.03 44.28 -3.92
C ARG A 130 12.15 44.24 -4.94
#